data_AF-A0A538LAJ7-F1
#
_entry.id   AF-A0A538LAJ7-F1
#
_cell.length_a   1.000
_cell.length_b   1.000
_cell.length_c   1.000
_cell.angle_alpha   90.00
_cell.angle_beta   90.00
_cell.angle_gamma   90.00
#
_symmetry.space_group_name_H-M   'P 1'
#
loop_
_entity.id
_entity.type
_entity.pdbx_description
1 polymer ?
#
loop_
_entity_poly.entity_id
_entity_poly.type
_entity_poly.pdbx_seq_one_letter_code
_entity_poly.pdbx_strand_id
1 'polypeptide(L)'
;MLRRRRILLFSLIVLAALVPAGTASARTVPASAPFRVVIVDHMAGWQLRLLARHGAVGLLVPGAGPTTNRRQALAQLVRGRQENAHLGGVPQGPPLLSANLATGTPSHARTIVITLPPKSERPVANDKRYWVAVLGGGFHGVLVSRTTRIPGLVSIVDIAPTALGHQRGSLTSTPKDHAVAYLKGLNAQIHANNRLKLAALIVIACFALLLAAVRPRAALTAVPAALLASIGLGAAHVTNEVAIMTVVVVATVGGGLALASVCKTDDRLLLLFLAVIAVHMYLLAKRPDWVAVTPLGPTQNSRFWGIGNQLETLLLAPLLAGAAIAARRFGAIGFAAFGVLGLFLMTDNRFGSDGGGAIVLGVALAFLGARVLRVGLRGFLILLGLAAAVVLKVVSANLDTAGPDHLRSAFGNGMSGLWAVAQNRWPLSYLPALQNWTVVLPLALWFVVSFAVALYVARRRPTRDFVVTLGVATIVSLLVNDSAMYELTGAISVLGAFVRFAPAPAVPFRLRSLVRFRTPAPVEVLDD
;
A
#
# COMPACT_ATOMS: atom_id res chain seq x y z
N MET A 1 9.97 37.28 27.28
CA MET A 1 10.75 36.85 26.09
C MET A 1 10.35 35.50 25.48
N LEU A 2 9.73 34.56 26.22
CA LEU A 2 9.30 33.24 25.68
C LEU A 2 8.13 33.25 24.69
N ARG A 3 7.35 34.34 24.61
CA ARG A 3 6.22 34.49 23.66
C ARG A 3 6.67 34.82 22.23
N ARG A 4 7.77 35.57 22.06
CA ARG A 4 8.30 35.96 20.72
C ARG A 4 9.02 34.81 20.00
N ARG A 5 9.63 33.87 20.73
CA ARG A 5 10.27 32.67 20.14
C ARG A 5 9.28 31.66 19.54
N ARG A 6 7.99 31.69 19.93
CA ARG A 6 6.95 30.78 19.40
C ARG A 6 6.32 31.27 18.09
N ILE A 7 6.32 32.59 17.84
CA ILE A 7 5.82 33.17 16.59
C ILE A 7 6.86 32.99 15.47
N LEU A 8 8.15 33.15 15.79
CA LEU A 8 9.26 32.90 14.86
C LEU A 8 9.33 31.45 14.33
N LEU A 9 8.91 30.45 15.12
CA LEU A 9 8.87 29.07 14.67
C LEU A 9 7.72 28.78 13.68
N PHE A 10 6.62 29.55 13.77
CA PHE A 10 5.49 29.45 12.83
C PHE A 10 5.79 30.16 11.51
N SER A 11 6.53 31.28 11.54
CA SER A 11 6.94 32.01 10.33
C SER A 11 7.95 31.23 9.47
N LEU A 12 8.78 30.38 10.08
CA LEU A 12 9.78 29.57 9.38
C LEU A 12 9.18 28.35 8.65
N ILE A 13 7.98 27.92 9.02
CA ILE A 13 7.24 26.82 8.36
C ILE A 13 6.51 27.32 7.10
N VAL A 14 6.14 28.59 7.04
CA VAL A 14 5.47 29.19 5.87
C VAL A 14 6.47 29.60 4.78
N LEU A 15 7.71 29.96 5.14
CA LEU A 15 8.73 30.36 4.17
C LEU A 15 9.38 29.19 3.40
N ALA A 16 9.28 27.96 3.91
CA ALA A 16 9.82 26.77 3.23
C ALA A 16 8.92 26.23 2.11
N ALA A 17 7.76 26.85 1.86
CA ALA A 17 6.80 26.46 0.82
C ALA A 17 6.97 27.23 -0.52
N LEU A 18 7.94 28.12 -0.62
CA LEU A 18 8.24 28.91 -1.83
C LEU A 18 9.54 28.40 -2.48
N VAL A 19 9.50 27.19 -3.03
CA VAL A 19 10.51 26.74 -4.00
C VAL A 19 9.84 26.77 -5.38
N PRO A 20 10.36 27.54 -6.36
CA PRO A 20 9.79 27.55 -7.69
C PRO A 20 9.92 26.17 -8.34
N ALA A 21 8.81 25.68 -8.89
CA ALA A 21 8.79 24.47 -9.69
C ALA A 21 9.70 24.65 -10.92
N GLY A 22 10.73 23.81 -11.04
CA GLY A 22 11.61 23.79 -12.20
C GLY A 22 10.81 23.50 -13.47
N THR A 23 10.99 24.31 -14.50
CA THR A 23 10.40 24.12 -15.82
C THR A 23 11.01 22.86 -16.45
N ALA A 24 10.19 21.82 -16.62
CA ALA A 24 10.60 20.61 -17.32
C ALA A 24 10.85 20.93 -18.79
N SER A 25 12.11 20.87 -19.22
CA SER A 25 12.50 21.04 -20.62
C SER A 25 11.86 19.96 -21.50
N ALA A 26 11.14 20.39 -22.54
CA ALA A 26 10.67 19.52 -23.60
C ALA A 26 11.88 18.92 -24.33
N ARG A 27 12.03 17.59 -24.28
CA ARG A 27 13.02 16.87 -25.09
C ARG A 27 12.33 16.27 -26.31
N THR A 28 13.01 16.40 -27.43
CA THR A 28 12.60 15.96 -28.77
C THR A 28 12.41 14.44 -28.82
N VAL A 29 11.23 14.02 -29.27
CA VAL A 29 10.92 12.63 -29.62
C VAL A 29 11.64 12.31 -30.95
N PRO A 30 12.27 11.13 -31.11
CA PRO A 30 12.86 10.72 -32.39
C PRO A 30 11.81 10.75 -33.52
N ALA A 31 12.23 11.11 -34.74
CA ALA A 31 11.35 11.27 -35.90
C ALA A 31 10.62 9.98 -36.35
N SER A 32 11.01 8.81 -35.84
CA SER A 32 10.32 7.53 -36.06
C SER A 32 10.25 6.71 -34.76
N ALA A 33 9.08 6.17 -34.43
CA ALA A 33 8.90 5.31 -33.26
C ALA A 33 9.81 4.06 -33.36
N PRO A 34 10.75 3.84 -32.42
CA PRO A 34 11.69 2.71 -32.47
C PRO A 34 11.03 1.33 -32.41
N PHE A 35 9.77 1.21 -31.97
CA PHE A 35 9.00 -0.02 -32.11
C PHE A 35 7.64 0.23 -32.78
N ARG A 36 7.24 -0.71 -33.64
CA ARG A 36 5.87 -0.78 -34.16
C ARG A 36 4.95 -1.42 -33.13
N VAL A 37 3.78 -0.83 -32.87
CA VAL A 37 2.75 -1.43 -32.00
C VAL A 37 1.70 -2.14 -32.83
N VAL A 38 1.45 -3.40 -32.50
CA VAL A 38 0.57 -4.31 -33.21
C VAL A 38 -0.47 -4.88 -32.25
N ILE A 39 -1.75 -4.67 -32.56
CA ILE A 39 -2.87 -5.24 -31.79
C ILE A 39 -3.36 -6.51 -32.49
N VAL A 40 -3.40 -7.62 -31.74
CA VAL A 40 -4.02 -8.88 -32.17
C VAL A 40 -5.27 -9.15 -31.34
N ASP A 41 -6.29 -9.74 -31.96
CA ASP A 41 -7.57 -10.00 -31.27
C ASP A 41 -7.46 -11.14 -30.25
N HIS A 42 -6.62 -12.13 -30.54
CA HIS A 42 -6.31 -13.21 -29.62
C HIS A 42 -4.84 -13.63 -29.74
N MET A 43 -4.27 -14.06 -28.61
CA MET A 43 -2.94 -14.66 -28.56
C MET A 43 -3.04 -15.95 -27.75
N ALA A 44 -2.95 -17.08 -28.45
CA ALA A 44 -2.94 -18.39 -27.85
C ALA A 44 -1.62 -18.63 -27.10
N GLY A 45 -1.64 -19.55 -26.11
CA GLY A 45 -0.45 -19.86 -25.32
C GLY A 45 0.75 -20.36 -26.14
N TRP A 46 0.50 -21.03 -27.28
CA TRP A 46 1.58 -21.45 -28.18
C TRP A 46 2.20 -20.28 -28.96
N GLN A 47 1.40 -19.29 -29.37
CA GLN A 47 1.90 -18.06 -30.01
C GLN A 47 2.78 -17.29 -29.02
N LEU A 48 2.33 -17.16 -27.77
CA LEU A 48 3.13 -16.52 -26.73
C LEU A 48 4.47 -17.24 -26.48
N ARG A 49 4.48 -18.59 -26.49
CA ARG A 49 5.73 -19.37 -26.39
C ARG A 49 6.67 -19.10 -27.56
N LEU A 50 6.14 -18.98 -28.77
CA LEU A 50 6.95 -18.64 -29.95
C LEU A 50 7.52 -17.22 -29.84
N LEU A 51 6.72 -16.25 -29.40
CA LEU A 51 7.17 -14.87 -29.18
C LEU A 51 8.23 -14.78 -28.07
N ALA A 52 8.08 -15.56 -26.99
CA ALA A 52 9.04 -15.62 -25.89
C ALA A 52 10.43 -16.15 -26.29
N ARG A 53 10.54 -16.89 -27.41
CA ARG A 53 11.84 -17.32 -27.95
C ARG A 53 12.61 -16.18 -28.63
N HIS A 54 11.90 -15.15 -29.07
CA HIS A 54 12.45 -14.06 -29.89
C HIS A 54 12.37 -12.69 -29.20
N GLY A 55 11.97 -12.65 -27.94
CA GLY A 55 11.64 -11.43 -27.24
C GLY A 55 11.42 -11.61 -25.74
N ALA A 56 10.88 -10.56 -25.11
CA ALA A 56 10.37 -10.63 -23.75
C ALA A 56 8.84 -10.62 -23.74
N VAL A 57 8.23 -11.34 -22.80
CA VAL A 57 6.77 -11.48 -22.66
C VAL A 57 6.25 -10.99 -21.31
N GLY A 58 4.97 -10.63 -21.25
CA GLY A 58 4.33 -10.17 -20.02
C GLY A 58 2.81 -10.25 -20.02
N LEU A 59 2.22 -9.94 -18.86
CA LEU A 59 0.81 -9.77 -18.58
C LEU A 59 0.47 -8.28 -18.59
N LEU A 60 -0.31 -7.85 -19.58
CA LEU A 60 -0.82 -6.49 -19.74
C LEU A 60 -2.06 -6.26 -18.85
N VAL A 61 -2.03 -5.17 -18.10
CA VAL A 61 -3.18 -4.60 -17.39
C VAL A 61 -3.77 -3.50 -18.28
N PRO A 62 -5.01 -3.62 -18.76
CA PRO A 62 -5.53 -2.78 -19.84
C PRO A 62 -6.02 -1.39 -19.39
N GLY A 63 -6.11 -1.11 -18.09
CA GLY A 63 -6.52 0.20 -17.59
C GLY A 63 -6.66 0.27 -16.06
N ALA A 64 -7.01 1.44 -15.54
CA ALA A 64 -7.32 1.68 -14.13
C ALA A 64 -8.81 1.47 -13.78
N GLY A 65 -9.05 0.94 -12.58
CA GLY A 65 -10.38 0.86 -11.97
C GLY A 65 -11.01 -0.52 -12.10
N PRO A 66 -12.26 -0.67 -11.61
CA PRO A 66 -12.92 -1.97 -11.50
C PRO A 66 -13.39 -2.52 -12.86
N THR A 67 -13.55 -1.67 -13.87
CA THR A 67 -14.01 -2.05 -15.20
C THR A 67 -13.09 -1.54 -16.31
N THR A 68 -13.17 -2.17 -17.47
CA THR A 68 -12.42 -1.78 -18.68
C THR A 68 -13.18 -2.21 -19.94
N ASN A 69 -12.87 -1.61 -21.09
CA ASN A 69 -13.25 -2.10 -22.41
C ASN A 69 -12.16 -1.77 -23.43
N ARG A 70 -12.33 -2.23 -24.68
CA ARG A 70 -11.32 -2.00 -25.72
C ARG A 70 -11.12 -0.53 -26.04
N ARG A 71 -12.18 0.29 -26.01
CA ARG A 71 -12.09 1.74 -26.25
C ARG A 71 -11.20 2.43 -25.22
N GLN A 72 -11.44 2.15 -23.93
CA GLN A 72 -10.65 2.69 -22.82
C GLN A 72 -9.20 2.21 -22.90
N ALA A 73 -8.99 0.90 -23.08
CA ALA A 73 -7.66 0.32 -23.18
C ALA A 73 -6.86 0.90 -24.37
N LEU A 74 -7.48 0.99 -25.55
CA LEU A 74 -6.86 1.59 -26.73
C LEU A 74 -6.53 3.08 -26.50
N ALA A 75 -7.43 3.82 -25.88
CA ALA A 75 -7.19 5.24 -25.59
C ALA A 75 -6.00 5.45 -24.64
N GLN A 76 -5.88 4.61 -23.60
CA GLN A 76 -4.77 4.64 -22.65
C GLN A 76 -3.45 4.18 -23.29
N LEU A 77 -3.51 3.17 -24.16
CA LEU A 77 -2.38 2.70 -24.95
C LEU A 77 -1.80 3.80 -25.82
N VAL A 78 -2.62 4.39 -26.70
CA VAL A 78 -2.11 5.33 -27.72
C VAL A 78 -1.66 6.64 -27.10
N ARG A 79 -2.18 7.02 -25.93
CA ARG A 79 -1.80 8.25 -25.22
C ARG A 79 -0.72 8.05 -24.16
N GLY A 80 -0.38 6.80 -23.82
CA GLY A 80 0.57 6.51 -22.73
C GLY A 80 0.13 7.07 -21.37
N ARG A 81 -1.18 7.19 -21.13
CA ARG A 81 -1.74 7.81 -19.93
C ARG A 81 -2.85 6.96 -19.36
N GLN A 82 -2.95 6.91 -18.03
CA GLN A 82 -3.98 6.16 -17.32
C GLN A 82 -5.13 7.09 -16.95
N GLU A 83 -6.36 6.59 -17.08
CA GLU A 83 -7.57 7.25 -16.56
C GLU A 83 -8.42 6.18 -15.87
N ASN A 84 -8.93 6.48 -14.68
CA ASN A 84 -9.78 5.53 -13.95
C ASN A 84 -11.13 5.38 -14.67
N ALA A 85 -11.66 4.16 -14.73
CA ALA A 85 -12.98 3.88 -15.34
C ALA A 85 -14.10 4.77 -14.75
N HIS A 86 -14.02 5.12 -13.46
CA HIS A 86 -14.97 6.00 -12.77
C HIS A 86 -14.91 7.46 -13.20
N LEU A 87 -13.80 7.87 -13.84
CA LEU A 87 -13.61 9.18 -14.45
C LEU A 87 -13.83 9.13 -15.98
N GLY A 88 -14.46 8.06 -16.47
CA GLY A 88 -14.74 7.83 -17.90
C GLY A 88 -13.73 6.90 -18.59
N GLY A 89 -12.57 6.65 -17.99
CA GLY A 89 -11.58 5.67 -18.45
C GLY A 89 -10.86 6.02 -19.77
N VAL A 90 -11.10 7.22 -20.31
CA VAL A 90 -10.49 7.73 -21.55
C VAL A 90 -9.66 8.98 -21.20
N PRO A 91 -8.32 8.90 -21.25
CA PRO A 91 -7.47 10.04 -20.93
C PRO A 91 -7.59 11.13 -22.01
N GLN A 92 -7.48 12.39 -21.59
CA GLN A 92 -7.45 13.55 -22.47
C GLN A 92 -6.10 13.68 -23.20
N GLY A 93 -6.08 14.50 -24.26
CA GLY A 93 -4.88 14.81 -25.05
C GLY A 93 -4.79 14.04 -26.38
N PRO A 94 -3.83 14.41 -27.23
CA PRO A 94 -3.63 13.76 -28.53
C PRO A 94 -3.01 12.36 -28.37
N PRO A 95 -3.30 11.42 -29.29
CA PRO A 95 -2.58 10.15 -29.35
C PRO A 95 -1.09 10.39 -29.65
N LEU A 96 -0.21 9.65 -28.96
CA LEU A 96 1.24 9.68 -29.14
C LEU A 96 1.73 8.68 -30.20
N LEU A 97 0.94 7.64 -30.49
CA LEU A 97 1.26 6.62 -31.49
C LEU A 97 0.03 6.16 -32.25
N SER A 98 0.26 5.66 -33.46
CA SER A 98 -0.72 4.89 -34.23
C SER A 98 -0.60 3.41 -33.88
N ALA A 99 -1.70 2.80 -33.45
CA ALA A 99 -1.76 1.37 -33.18
C ALA A 99 -2.49 0.67 -34.34
N ASN A 100 -1.77 -0.20 -35.06
CA ASN A 100 -2.33 -0.91 -36.20
C ASN A 100 -2.85 -2.29 -35.76
N LEU A 101 -3.97 -2.70 -36.36
CA LEU A 101 -4.41 -4.09 -36.28
C LEU A 101 -3.47 -4.94 -37.14
N ALA A 102 -2.91 -6.04 -36.61
CA ALA A 102 -2.17 -6.95 -37.47
C ALA A 102 -3.10 -7.86 -38.26
N THR A 103 -2.83 -7.95 -39.55
CA THR A 103 -3.28 -9.02 -40.45
C THR A 103 -2.04 -9.80 -40.89
N GLY A 104 -1.47 -10.63 -40.01
CA GLY A 104 -0.29 -11.47 -40.30
C GLY A 104 0.68 -11.66 -39.12
N THR A 105 1.69 -12.52 -39.28
CA THR A 105 2.78 -12.73 -38.30
C THR A 105 3.80 -11.59 -38.36
N PRO A 106 4.12 -10.91 -37.25
CA PRO A 106 5.14 -9.85 -37.23
C PRO A 106 6.51 -10.39 -37.65
N SER A 107 7.16 -9.76 -38.64
CA SER A 107 8.54 -10.07 -39.02
C SER A 107 9.54 -9.47 -38.02
N HIS A 108 10.82 -9.89 -38.10
CA HIS A 108 11.97 -9.61 -37.21
C HIS A 108 12.27 -8.12 -36.85
N ALA A 109 11.40 -7.18 -37.18
CA ALA A 109 11.47 -5.79 -36.78
C ALA A 109 11.12 -5.60 -35.29
N ARG A 110 11.66 -4.52 -34.70
CA ARG A 110 11.31 -4.04 -33.35
C ARG A 110 9.79 -3.84 -33.25
N THR A 111 9.11 -4.78 -32.61
CA THR A 111 7.64 -4.85 -32.60
C THR A 111 7.12 -5.15 -31.21
N ILE A 112 6.06 -4.47 -30.80
CA ILE A 112 5.28 -4.76 -29.60
C ILE A 112 3.96 -5.37 -30.03
N VAL A 113 3.72 -6.62 -29.64
CA VAL A 113 2.49 -7.36 -29.94
C VAL A 113 1.63 -7.38 -28.68
N ILE A 114 0.40 -6.90 -28.76
CA ILE A 114 -0.52 -6.83 -27.61
C ILE A 114 -1.87 -7.42 -27.94
N THR A 115 -2.49 -7.99 -26.91
CA THR A 115 -3.93 -8.29 -26.90
C THR A 115 -4.65 -7.25 -26.04
N LEU A 116 -5.83 -6.82 -26.50
CA LEU A 116 -6.69 -5.90 -25.77
C LEU A 116 -7.99 -6.60 -25.38
N PRO A 117 -8.81 -5.98 -24.50
CA PRO A 117 -10.16 -6.45 -24.25
C PRO A 117 -10.96 -6.67 -25.55
N PRO A 118 -11.96 -7.59 -25.53
CA PRO A 118 -12.82 -7.84 -26.68
C PRO A 118 -13.46 -6.56 -27.24
N LYS A 119 -13.81 -6.57 -28.52
CA LYS A 119 -14.56 -5.48 -29.17
C LYS A 119 -15.99 -5.47 -28.61
N SER A 120 -16.17 -4.90 -27.43
CA SER A 120 -17.47 -4.61 -26.83
C SER A 120 -17.46 -3.18 -26.32
N GLU A 121 -18.58 -2.48 -26.51
CA GLU A 121 -18.75 -1.15 -25.90
C GLU A 121 -19.04 -1.26 -24.41
N ARG A 122 -19.72 -2.34 -23.99
CA ARG A 122 -20.01 -2.62 -22.59
C ARG A 122 -18.71 -2.84 -21.80
N PRO A 123 -18.48 -2.07 -20.73
CA PRO A 123 -17.40 -2.34 -19.78
C PRO A 123 -17.54 -3.73 -19.16
N VAL A 124 -16.41 -4.42 -18.99
CA VAL A 124 -16.31 -5.70 -18.28
C VAL A 124 -15.45 -5.53 -17.04
N ALA A 125 -15.49 -6.49 -16.11
CA ALA A 125 -14.61 -6.49 -14.95
C ALA A 125 -13.12 -6.42 -15.37
N ASN A 126 -12.34 -5.62 -14.66
CA ASN A 126 -10.91 -5.42 -14.91
C ASN A 126 -10.04 -6.39 -14.07
N ASP A 127 -10.44 -7.65 -14.06
CA ASP A 127 -9.79 -8.76 -13.35
C ASP A 127 -8.95 -9.63 -14.30
N LYS A 128 -9.23 -9.59 -15.60
CA LYS A 128 -8.46 -10.28 -16.63
C LYS A 128 -7.17 -9.53 -16.98
N ARG A 129 -6.11 -10.30 -17.23
CA ARG A 129 -4.85 -9.82 -17.79
C ARG A 129 -4.68 -10.34 -19.21
N TYR A 130 -4.03 -9.53 -20.04
CA TYR A 130 -3.86 -9.78 -21.46
C TYR A 130 -2.40 -10.09 -21.77
N TRP A 131 -2.09 -10.70 -22.90
CA TRP A 131 -0.71 -10.97 -23.27
C TRP A 131 -0.08 -9.79 -24.00
N VAL A 132 1.19 -9.53 -23.69
CA VAL A 132 2.07 -8.61 -24.41
C VAL A 132 3.42 -9.27 -24.67
N ALA A 133 4.00 -8.99 -25.83
CA ALA A 133 5.37 -9.37 -26.18
C ALA A 133 6.10 -8.18 -26.82
N VAL A 134 7.38 -8.02 -26.50
CA VAL A 134 8.29 -7.08 -27.15
C VAL A 134 9.37 -7.89 -27.86
N LEU A 135 9.45 -7.75 -29.18
CA LEU A 135 10.37 -8.47 -30.06
C LEU A 135 11.51 -7.55 -30.49
N GLY A 136 12.74 -8.05 -30.42
CA GLY A 136 13.95 -7.31 -30.77
C GLY A 136 14.36 -6.24 -29.75
N GLY A 137 15.34 -5.41 -30.09
CA GLY A 137 15.84 -4.34 -29.22
C GLY A 137 16.51 -4.81 -27.92
N GLY A 138 16.99 -6.07 -27.90
CA GLY A 138 17.62 -6.69 -26.72
C GLY A 138 16.66 -7.23 -25.66
N PHE A 139 15.35 -7.20 -25.91
CA PHE A 139 14.35 -7.73 -24.98
C PHE A 139 14.37 -9.25 -24.97
N HIS A 140 14.60 -9.86 -23.80
CA HIS A 140 14.55 -11.31 -23.61
C HIS A 140 14.01 -11.68 -22.21
N GLY A 141 13.24 -12.78 -22.13
CA GLY A 141 12.69 -13.29 -20.87
C GLY A 141 11.34 -12.67 -20.51
N VAL A 142 11.23 -12.04 -19.34
CA VAL A 142 9.99 -11.40 -18.88
C VAL A 142 10.11 -9.87 -18.89
N LEU A 143 9.02 -9.21 -19.28
CA LEU A 143 8.93 -7.76 -19.28
C LEU A 143 8.91 -7.19 -17.86
N VAL A 144 9.59 -6.07 -17.66
CA VAL A 144 9.65 -5.34 -16.40
C VAL A 144 9.15 -3.93 -16.63
N SER A 145 8.05 -3.59 -15.95
CA SER A 145 7.47 -2.25 -15.91
C SER A 145 7.89 -1.54 -14.63
N ARG A 146 8.37 -0.29 -14.76
CA ARG A 146 8.66 0.56 -13.60
C ARG A 146 7.39 0.99 -12.86
N THR A 147 6.26 1.06 -13.57
CA THR A 147 4.94 1.42 -13.05
C THR A 147 4.39 0.32 -12.16
N THR A 148 4.50 -0.95 -12.58
CA THR A 148 3.99 -2.09 -11.81
C THR A 148 4.96 -2.59 -10.75
N ARG A 149 6.28 -2.49 -10.99
CA ARG A 149 7.35 -3.07 -10.18
C ARG A 149 7.22 -4.58 -9.91
N ILE A 150 6.36 -5.27 -10.65
CA ILE A 150 6.15 -6.72 -10.56
C ILE A 150 6.67 -7.32 -11.86
N PRO A 151 7.78 -8.08 -11.85
CA PRO A 151 8.32 -8.70 -13.06
C PRO A 151 7.27 -9.58 -13.75
N GLY A 152 7.05 -9.34 -15.04
CA GLY A 152 6.03 -10.00 -15.84
C GLY A 152 4.67 -9.32 -15.84
N LEU A 153 4.40 -8.31 -15.01
CA LEU A 153 3.16 -7.51 -15.05
C LEU A 153 3.47 -6.14 -15.67
N VAL A 154 2.67 -5.73 -16.66
CA VAL A 154 2.91 -4.55 -17.49
C VAL A 154 1.68 -3.65 -17.44
N SER A 155 1.88 -2.35 -17.15
CA SER A 155 0.82 -1.36 -17.31
C SER A 155 0.72 -0.94 -18.78
N ILE A 156 -0.50 -0.78 -19.29
CA ILE A 156 -0.73 -0.34 -20.67
C ILE A 156 -0.10 1.01 -21.00
N VAL A 157 0.08 1.87 -19.98
CA VAL A 157 0.68 3.20 -20.16
C VAL A 157 2.15 3.17 -20.50
N ASP A 158 2.85 2.08 -20.18
CA ASP A 158 4.28 1.96 -20.44
C ASP A 158 4.57 1.55 -21.89
N ILE A 159 3.55 1.12 -22.64
CA ILE A 159 3.72 0.69 -24.02
C ILE A 159 4.09 1.86 -24.94
N ALA A 160 3.40 3.00 -24.82
CA ALA A 160 3.70 4.16 -25.67
C ALA A 160 5.11 4.74 -25.45
N PRO A 161 5.56 5.01 -24.20
CA PRO A 161 6.94 5.40 -23.94
C PRO A 161 7.97 4.40 -24.46
N THR A 162 7.69 3.09 -24.37
CA THR A 162 8.55 2.04 -24.93
C THR A 162 8.61 2.12 -26.45
N ALA A 163 7.45 2.27 -27.10
CA ALA A 163 7.35 2.35 -28.55
C ALA A 163 8.08 3.58 -29.11
N LEU A 164 8.12 4.67 -28.35
CA LEU A 164 8.79 5.92 -28.69
C LEU A 164 10.27 5.97 -28.26
N GLY A 165 10.77 4.98 -27.52
CA GLY A 165 12.16 4.93 -27.07
C GLY A 165 12.48 5.90 -25.93
N HIS A 166 11.47 6.34 -25.17
CA HIS A 166 11.70 7.19 -24.01
C HIS A 166 12.49 6.43 -22.94
N GLN A 167 13.52 7.05 -22.37
CA GLN A 167 14.27 6.42 -21.28
C GLN A 167 13.49 6.35 -19.96
N ARG A 168 12.55 7.27 -19.74
CA ARG A 168 11.65 7.27 -18.58
C ARG A 168 10.32 6.64 -18.98
N GLY A 169 9.84 5.70 -18.16
CA GLY A 169 8.56 5.01 -18.37
C GLY A 169 8.57 3.90 -19.40
N SER A 170 9.70 3.61 -20.06
CA SER A 170 9.82 2.45 -20.94
C SER A 170 9.94 1.14 -20.16
N LEU A 171 9.48 0.09 -20.82
CA LEU A 171 9.68 -1.29 -20.41
C LEU A 171 11.15 -1.66 -20.54
N THR A 172 11.54 -2.59 -19.68
CA THR A 172 12.80 -3.32 -19.78
C THR A 172 12.49 -4.81 -19.74
N SER A 173 13.50 -5.67 -19.73
CA SER A 173 13.32 -7.11 -19.56
C SER A 173 14.38 -7.68 -18.64
N THR A 174 14.04 -8.80 -18.01
CA THR A 174 14.99 -9.62 -17.26
C THR A 174 14.96 -11.05 -17.79
N PRO A 175 16.12 -11.71 -17.94
CA PRO A 175 16.17 -13.13 -18.28
C PRO A 175 15.35 -13.95 -17.29
N LYS A 176 14.55 -14.88 -17.82
CA LYS A 176 13.73 -15.78 -17.00
C LYS A 176 13.45 -17.05 -17.77
N ASP A 177 13.93 -18.16 -17.22
CA ASP A 177 13.63 -19.47 -17.76
C ASP A 177 12.14 -19.76 -17.63
N HIS A 178 11.60 -20.45 -18.63
CA HIS A 178 10.18 -20.79 -18.69
C HIS A 178 9.25 -19.57 -18.47
N ALA A 179 9.60 -18.41 -19.05
CA ALA A 179 8.88 -17.14 -18.89
C ALA A 179 7.34 -17.28 -18.98
N VAL A 180 6.84 -18.04 -19.96
CA VAL A 180 5.40 -18.27 -20.12
C VAL A 180 4.78 -19.05 -18.95
N ALA A 181 5.47 -20.06 -18.40
CA ALA A 181 4.98 -20.80 -17.23
C ALA A 181 4.96 -19.91 -15.98
N TYR A 182 6.02 -19.10 -15.79
CA TYR A 182 6.06 -18.08 -14.74
C TYR A 182 4.89 -17.11 -14.84
N LEU A 183 4.60 -16.56 -16.02
CA LEU A 183 3.48 -15.62 -16.21
C LEU A 183 2.12 -16.28 -15.94
N LYS A 184 1.93 -17.56 -16.27
CA LYS A 184 0.71 -18.29 -15.89
C LYS A 184 0.56 -18.41 -14.37
N GLY A 185 1.64 -18.73 -13.67
CA GLY A 185 1.68 -18.78 -12.21
C GLY A 185 1.36 -17.42 -11.59
N LEU A 186 2.00 -16.35 -12.06
CA LEU A 186 1.74 -14.98 -11.62
C LEU A 186 0.27 -14.58 -11.86
N ASN A 187 -0.29 -14.88 -13.02
CA ASN A 187 -1.69 -14.57 -13.32
C ASN A 187 -2.65 -15.33 -12.38
N ALA A 188 -2.39 -16.61 -12.14
CA ALA A 188 -3.17 -17.41 -11.19
C ALA A 188 -3.07 -16.88 -9.75
N GLN A 189 -1.87 -16.47 -9.33
CA GLN A 189 -1.63 -15.87 -8.02
C GLN A 189 -2.40 -14.55 -7.86
N ILE A 190 -2.33 -13.65 -8.85
CA ILE A 190 -3.08 -12.39 -8.85
C ILE A 190 -4.59 -12.66 -8.79
N HIS A 191 -5.08 -13.62 -9.56
CA HIS A 191 -6.49 -13.98 -9.60
C HIS A 191 -7.00 -14.50 -8.24
N ALA A 192 -6.33 -15.51 -7.68
CA ALA A 192 -6.68 -16.10 -6.39
C ALA A 192 -6.66 -15.03 -5.28
N ASN A 193 -5.61 -14.22 -5.22
CA ASN A 193 -5.51 -13.17 -4.21
C ASN A 193 -6.57 -12.08 -4.36
N ASN A 194 -6.88 -11.63 -5.58
CA ASN A 194 -7.94 -10.64 -5.81
C ASN A 194 -9.31 -11.18 -5.39
N ARG A 195 -9.61 -12.46 -5.62
CA ARG A 195 -10.87 -13.09 -5.18
C ARG A 195 -10.96 -13.20 -3.67
N LEU A 196 -9.85 -13.49 -2.99
CA LEU A 196 -9.82 -13.76 -1.56
C LEU A 196 -9.64 -12.53 -0.67
N LYS A 197 -9.39 -11.33 -1.21
CA LYS A 197 -9.06 -10.13 -0.39
C LYS A 197 -10.05 -9.88 0.73
N LEU A 198 -11.33 -9.75 0.37
CA LEU A 198 -12.37 -9.43 1.35
C LEU A 198 -12.58 -10.61 2.31
N ALA A 199 -12.60 -11.85 1.80
CA ALA A 199 -12.75 -13.05 2.61
C ALA A 199 -11.63 -13.21 3.66
N ALA A 200 -10.37 -13.02 3.25
CA ALA A 200 -9.23 -13.05 4.15
C ALA A 200 -9.34 -11.98 5.23
N LEU A 201 -9.76 -10.77 4.88
CA LEU A 201 -9.92 -9.67 5.83
C LEU A 201 -11.06 -9.91 6.82
N ILE A 202 -12.19 -10.47 6.36
CA ILE A 202 -13.31 -10.88 7.24
C ILE A 202 -12.85 -11.97 8.21
N VAL A 203 -12.11 -12.97 7.73
CA VAL A 203 -11.54 -14.03 8.56
C VAL A 203 -10.62 -13.45 9.65
N ILE A 204 -9.71 -12.54 9.29
CA ILE A 204 -8.85 -11.85 10.24
C ILE A 204 -9.70 -11.10 11.27
N ALA A 205 -10.72 -10.37 10.84
CA ALA A 205 -11.61 -9.60 11.72
C ALA A 205 -12.35 -10.51 12.73
N CYS A 206 -12.98 -11.58 12.25
CA CYS A 206 -13.70 -12.52 13.10
C CYS A 206 -12.78 -13.18 14.13
N PHE A 207 -11.61 -13.66 13.72
CA PHE A 207 -10.67 -14.30 14.64
C PHE A 207 -9.99 -13.31 15.58
N ALA A 208 -9.71 -12.08 15.15
CA ALA A 208 -9.22 -11.03 16.04
C ALA A 208 -10.24 -10.70 17.14
N LEU A 209 -11.53 -10.58 16.79
CA LEU A 209 -12.61 -10.38 17.77
C LEU A 209 -12.76 -11.59 18.72
N LEU A 210 -12.71 -12.81 18.20
CA LEU A 210 -12.76 -14.04 19.01
C LEU A 210 -11.58 -14.09 19.99
N LEU A 211 -10.36 -13.86 19.51
CA LEU A 211 -9.18 -13.79 20.36
C LEU A 211 -9.29 -12.64 21.37
N ALA A 212 -9.91 -11.52 21.02
CA ALA A 212 -10.12 -10.43 21.97
C ALA A 212 -11.02 -10.86 23.14
N ALA A 213 -12.03 -11.69 22.86
CA ALA A 213 -12.91 -12.26 23.88
C ALA A 213 -12.18 -13.27 24.78
N VAL A 214 -11.38 -14.18 24.21
CA VAL A 214 -10.81 -15.35 24.92
C VAL A 214 -9.38 -15.11 25.43
N ARG A 215 -8.51 -14.50 24.63
CA ARG A 215 -7.08 -14.25 24.91
C ARG A 215 -6.67 -12.86 24.38
N PRO A 216 -6.99 -11.76 25.09
CA PRO A 216 -6.78 -10.39 24.61
C PRO A 216 -5.39 -10.07 24.06
N ARG A 217 -4.33 -10.63 24.66
CA ARG A 217 -2.96 -10.46 24.16
C ARG A 217 -2.75 -11.08 22.78
N ALA A 218 -3.38 -12.22 22.51
CA ALA A 218 -3.32 -12.89 21.21
C ALA A 218 -4.04 -12.08 20.12
N ALA A 219 -5.09 -11.34 20.47
CA ALA A 219 -5.77 -10.46 19.52
C ALA A 219 -4.84 -9.37 18.98
N LEU A 220 -3.99 -8.80 19.84
CA LEU A 220 -3.02 -7.77 19.46
C LEU A 220 -1.93 -8.32 18.53
N THR A 221 -1.46 -9.55 18.77
CA THR A 221 -0.43 -10.20 17.95
C THR A 221 -0.97 -10.92 16.71
N ALA A 222 -2.28 -11.15 16.62
CA ALA A 222 -2.92 -11.79 15.48
C ALA A 222 -2.78 -10.96 14.19
N VAL A 223 -2.88 -9.63 14.27
CA VAL A 223 -2.71 -8.75 13.10
C VAL A 223 -1.26 -8.81 12.57
N PRO A 224 -0.21 -8.59 13.39
CA PRO A 224 1.18 -8.87 12.99
C PRO A 224 1.41 -10.25 12.37
N ALA A 225 0.83 -11.30 12.96
CA ALA A 225 0.98 -12.66 12.44
C ALA A 225 0.36 -12.80 11.04
N ALA A 226 -0.85 -12.26 10.83
CA ALA A 226 -1.52 -12.27 9.55
C ALA A 226 -0.74 -11.48 8.48
N LEU A 227 -0.18 -10.32 8.84
CA LEU A 227 0.65 -9.51 7.94
C LEU A 227 1.90 -10.26 7.49
N LEU A 228 2.63 -10.89 8.42
CA LEU A 228 3.83 -11.68 8.10
C LEU A 228 3.50 -12.93 7.28
N ALA A 229 2.39 -13.60 7.57
CA ALA A 229 1.94 -14.75 6.79
C ALA A 229 1.52 -14.36 5.36
N SER A 230 0.88 -13.20 5.19
CA SER A 230 0.55 -12.68 3.86
C SER A 230 1.81 -12.47 3.00
N ILE A 231 2.88 -11.92 3.59
CA ILE A 231 4.19 -11.81 2.92
C ILE A 231 4.73 -13.20 2.55
N GLY A 232 4.65 -14.17 3.46
CA GLY A 232 5.08 -15.55 3.21
C GLY A 232 4.34 -16.19 2.02
N LEU A 233 3.02 -15.98 1.93
CA LEU A 233 2.20 -16.43 0.81
C LEU A 233 2.63 -15.80 -0.53
N GLY A 234 2.95 -14.50 -0.52
CA GLY A 234 3.46 -13.78 -1.68
C GLY A 234 4.82 -14.32 -2.13
N ALA A 235 5.76 -14.50 -1.20
CA ALA A 235 7.09 -15.02 -1.45
C ALA A 235 7.08 -16.46 -1.98
N ALA A 236 6.18 -17.30 -1.44
CA ALA A 236 6.00 -18.69 -1.87
C ALA A 236 5.17 -18.84 -3.15
N HIS A 237 4.68 -17.73 -3.74
CA HIS A 237 3.87 -17.74 -4.96
C HIS A 237 2.64 -18.65 -4.88
N VAL A 238 1.99 -18.72 -3.72
CA VAL A 238 0.87 -19.64 -3.49
C VAL A 238 -0.33 -19.21 -4.33
N THR A 239 -0.85 -20.11 -5.16
CA THR A 239 -2.02 -19.88 -6.03
C THR A 239 -3.27 -20.64 -5.59
N ASN A 240 -3.13 -21.63 -4.71
CA ASN A 240 -4.25 -22.43 -4.23
C ASN A 240 -5.05 -21.64 -3.18
N GLU A 241 -6.32 -21.35 -3.49
CA GLU A 241 -7.19 -20.53 -2.65
C GLU A 241 -7.43 -21.13 -1.26
N VAL A 242 -7.58 -22.46 -1.18
CA VAL A 242 -7.76 -23.15 0.09
C VAL A 242 -6.50 -23.02 0.95
N ALA A 243 -5.32 -23.26 0.38
CA ALA A 243 -4.05 -23.12 1.08
C ALA A 243 -3.82 -21.69 1.56
N ILE A 244 -4.15 -20.68 0.74
CA ILE A 244 -4.08 -19.26 1.13
C ILE A 244 -4.95 -19.02 2.37
N MET A 245 -6.22 -19.44 2.33
CA MET A 245 -7.15 -19.23 3.45
C MET A 245 -6.74 -20.02 4.69
N THR A 246 -6.29 -21.27 4.54
CA THR A 246 -5.76 -22.07 5.65
C THR A 246 -4.59 -21.37 6.33
N VAL A 247 -3.63 -20.86 5.56
CA VAL A 247 -2.49 -20.12 6.12
C VAL A 247 -2.94 -18.84 6.82
N VAL A 248 -3.89 -18.09 6.25
CA VAL A 248 -4.44 -16.89 6.90
C VAL A 248 -5.08 -17.26 8.25
N VAL A 249 -5.95 -18.27 8.30
CA VAL A 249 -6.61 -18.72 9.55
C VAL A 249 -5.56 -19.18 10.57
N VAL A 250 -4.66 -20.09 10.18
CA VAL A 250 -3.64 -20.66 11.06
C VAL A 250 -2.68 -19.58 11.58
N ALA A 251 -2.28 -18.63 10.73
CA ALA A 251 -1.42 -17.53 11.14
C ALA A 251 -2.14 -16.55 12.08
N THR A 252 -3.38 -16.16 11.78
CA THR A 252 -4.13 -15.25 12.65
C THR A 252 -4.36 -15.87 14.03
N VAL A 253 -4.81 -17.13 14.09
CA VAL A 253 -5.12 -17.80 15.36
C VAL A 253 -3.88 -18.38 16.02
N GLY A 254 -3.24 -19.36 15.37
CA GLY A 254 -2.07 -20.07 15.90
C GLY A 254 -0.84 -19.16 16.01
N GLY A 255 -0.56 -18.37 14.96
CA GLY A 255 0.51 -17.37 15.00
C GLY A 255 0.25 -16.27 16.02
N GLY A 256 -0.98 -15.78 16.12
CA GLY A 256 -1.39 -14.83 17.17
C GLY A 256 -1.14 -15.38 18.58
N LEU A 257 -1.57 -16.60 18.87
CA LEU A 257 -1.33 -17.28 20.15
C LEU A 257 0.16 -17.51 20.44
N ALA A 258 0.90 -18.01 19.44
CA ALA A 258 2.34 -18.26 19.56
C ALA A 258 3.11 -16.96 19.84
N LEU A 259 2.86 -15.90 19.07
CA LEU A 259 3.50 -14.59 19.30
C LEU A 259 3.10 -14.00 20.66
N ALA A 260 1.87 -14.17 21.11
CA ALA A 260 1.46 -13.72 22.45
C ALA A 260 2.18 -14.47 23.57
N SER A 261 2.49 -15.76 23.36
CA SER A 261 3.26 -16.56 24.33
C SER A 261 4.71 -16.06 24.46
N VAL A 262 5.29 -15.53 23.38
CA VAL A 262 6.64 -14.96 23.36
C VAL A 262 6.62 -13.51 23.86
N CYS A 263 5.66 -12.70 23.41
CA CYS A 263 5.54 -11.27 23.68
C CYS A 263 4.82 -10.97 25.01
N LYS A 264 5.31 -11.55 26.11
CA LYS A 264 4.73 -11.38 27.44
C LYS A 264 4.89 -9.96 28.02
N THR A 265 5.85 -9.19 27.50
CA THR A 265 6.19 -7.84 27.95
C THR A 265 5.98 -6.81 26.85
N ASP A 266 5.75 -5.56 27.25
CA ASP A 266 5.62 -4.43 26.32
C ASP A 266 6.88 -4.23 25.46
N ASP A 267 8.08 -4.48 26.01
CA ASP A 267 9.33 -4.40 25.25
C ASP A 267 9.39 -5.41 24.09
N ARG A 268 8.90 -6.65 24.31
CA ARG A 268 8.83 -7.66 23.26
C ARG A 268 7.77 -7.35 22.22
N LEU A 269 6.62 -6.78 22.64
CA LEU A 269 5.61 -6.29 21.70
C LEU A 269 6.14 -5.13 20.85
N LEU A 270 6.86 -4.19 21.47
CA LEU A 270 7.50 -3.09 20.74
C LEU A 270 8.50 -3.60 19.71
N LEU A 271 9.34 -4.58 20.09
CA LEU A 271 10.28 -5.23 19.17
C LEU A 271 9.55 -5.93 18.03
N LEU A 272 8.46 -6.65 18.31
CA LEU A 272 7.64 -7.29 17.28
C LEU A 272 7.09 -6.24 16.29
N PHE A 273 6.52 -5.14 16.78
CA PHE A 273 5.98 -4.10 15.91
C PHE A 273 7.06 -3.42 15.07
N LEU A 274 8.22 -3.12 15.66
CA LEU A 274 9.39 -2.62 14.93
C LEU A 274 9.85 -3.60 13.86
N ALA A 275 9.92 -4.89 14.18
CA ALA A 275 10.31 -5.93 13.23
C ALA A 275 9.32 -6.04 12.06
N VAL A 276 8.02 -6.05 12.34
CA VAL A 276 6.98 -6.07 11.30
C VAL A 276 7.11 -4.85 10.39
N ILE A 277 7.24 -3.65 10.94
CA ILE A 277 7.41 -2.42 10.17
C ILE A 277 8.68 -2.47 9.32
N ALA A 278 9.82 -2.87 9.91
CA ALA A 278 11.09 -2.96 9.21
C ALA A 278 11.06 -3.98 8.07
N VAL A 279 10.43 -5.15 8.29
CA VAL A 279 10.23 -6.17 7.25
C VAL A 279 9.39 -5.61 6.10
N HIS A 280 8.29 -4.91 6.40
CA HIS A 280 7.46 -4.30 5.34
C HIS A 280 8.24 -3.22 4.58
N MET A 281 8.95 -2.32 5.27
CA MET A 281 9.78 -1.29 4.61
C MET A 281 10.83 -1.92 3.69
N TYR A 282 11.55 -2.94 4.19
CA TYR A 282 12.57 -3.64 3.41
C TYR A 282 11.96 -4.30 2.16
N LEU A 283 10.86 -5.05 2.33
CA LEU A 283 10.24 -5.78 1.24
C LEU A 283 9.55 -4.85 0.24
N LEU A 284 8.85 -3.80 0.67
CA LEU A 284 8.28 -2.83 -0.25
C LEU A 284 9.35 -2.14 -1.11
N ALA A 285 10.54 -1.89 -0.55
CA ALA A 285 11.66 -1.30 -1.29
C ALA A 285 12.41 -2.29 -2.21
N LYS A 286 12.52 -3.57 -1.82
CA LYS A 286 13.39 -4.55 -2.51
C LYS A 286 12.64 -5.64 -3.26
N ARG A 287 11.47 -6.07 -2.76
CA ARG A 287 10.63 -7.16 -3.25
C ARG A 287 9.14 -6.77 -3.18
N PRO A 288 8.73 -5.68 -3.88
CA PRO A 288 7.35 -5.21 -3.83
C PRO A 288 6.36 -6.28 -4.30
N ASP A 289 6.78 -7.21 -5.16
CA ASP A 289 6.02 -8.38 -5.61
C ASP A 289 5.54 -9.26 -4.45
N TRP A 290 6.36 -9.45 -3.42
CA TRP A 290 6.04 -10.30 -2.26
C TRP A 290 4.93 -9.72 -1.38
N VAL A 291 4.83 -8.40 -1.33
CA VAL A 291 3.78 -7.72 -0.57
C VAL A 291 2.54 -7.53 -1.45
N ALA A 292 2.75 -7.23 -2.73
CA ALA A 292 1.70 -6.78 -3.61
C ALA A 292 0.77 -7.89 -4.13
N VAL A 293 1.32 -9.08 -4.38
CA VAL A 293 0.57 -10.23 -4.91
C VAL A 293 0.13 -11.15 -3.77
N THR A 294 -0.68 -10.58 -2.87
CA THR A 294 -1.21 -11.24 -1.68
C THR A 294 -2.65 -10.79 -1.41
N PRO A 295 -3.44 -11.49 -0.57
CA PRO A 295 -4.81 -11.06 -0.26
C PRO A 295 -4.86 -9.71 0.46
N LEU A 296 -3.79 -9.34 1.19
CA LEU A 296 -3.67 -8.08 1.91
C LEU A 296 -2.94 -6.98 1.11
N GLY A 297 -2.38 -7.30 -0.06
CA GLY A 297 -1.75 -6.33 -0.95
C GLY A 297 -2.76 -5.43 -1.68
N PRO A 298 -2.30 -4.45 -2.49
CA PRO A 298 -3.18 -3.58 -3.27
C PRO A 298 -3.82 -4.29 -4.46
N THR A 299 -4.90 -3.71 -5.00
CA THR A 299 -5.64 -4.27 -6.15
C THR A 299 -4.90 -3.99 -7.46
N GLN A 300 -4.55 -5.06 -8.17
CA GLN A 300 -3.68 -5.04 -9.37
C GLN A 300 -4.31 -4.40 -10.63
N ASN A 301 -5.39 -3.64 -10.47
CA ASN A 301 -6.11 -2.91 -11.50
C ASN A 301 -6.26 -1.41 -11.17
N SER A 302 -5.78 -0.95 -10.03
CA SER A 302 -5.78 0.47 -9.64
C SER A 302 -4.43 0.87 -9.03
N ARG A 303 -3.87 0.00 -8.19
CA ARG A 303 -2.57 0.18 -7.54
C ARG A 303 -1.78 -1.14 -7.60
N PHE A 304 -0.71 -1.16 -8.38
CA PHE A 304 0.03 -2.40 -8.65
C PHE A 304 0.89 -2.87 -7.47
N TRP A 305 1.40 -1.95 -6.66
CA TRP A 305 2.30 -2.26 -5.56
C TRP A 305 2.22 -1.16 -4.52
N GLY A 306 2.85 -1.39 -3.37
CA GLY A 306 2.86 -0.44 -2.28
C GLY A 306 1.89 -0.79 -1.18
N ILE A 307 1.61 0.19 -0.32
CA ILE A 307 0.60 0.09 0.72
C ILE A 307 -0.76 0.34 0.04
N GLY A 308 -1.71 -0.58 0.20
CA GLY A 308 -3.11 -0.35 -0.18
C GLY A 308 -3.99 -0.22 1.06
N ASN A 309 -5.25 0.20 0.89
CA ASN A 309 -6.13 0.56 2.01
C ASN A 309 -6.32 -0.59 3.03
N GLN A 310 -6.30 -1.86 2.59
CA GLN A 310 -6.32 -3.03 3.50
C GLN A 310 -5.09 -3.04 4.41
N LEU A 311 -3.90 -2.99 3.80
CA LEU A 311 -2.62 -3.07 4.48
C LEU A 311 -2.41 -1.85 5.37
N GLU A 312 -2.75 -0.66 4.86
CA GLU A 312 -2.76 0.60 5.60
C GLU A 312 -3.56 0.45 6.91
N THR A 313 -4.81 0.01 6.79
CA THR A 313 -5.71 -0.12 7.95
C THR A 313 -5.16 -1.12 8.96
N LEU A 314 -4.72 -2.30 8.50
CA LEU A 314 -4.14 -3.32 9.41
C LEU A 314 -2.83 -2.85 10.08
N LEU A 315 -2.01 -2.05 9.39
CA LEU A 315 -0.79 -1.47 9.95
C LEU A 315 -1.08 -0.45 11.07
N LEU A 316 -2.29 0.11 11.17
CA LEU A 316 -2.66 0.97 12.31
C LEU A 316 -2.51 0.24 13.66
N ALA A 317 -2.72 -1.08 13.70
CA ALA A 317 -2.53 -1.87 14.92
C ALA A 317 -1.11 -1.76 15.49
N PRO A 318 -0.06 -2.25 14.78
CA PRO A 318 1.32 -2.12 15.27
C PRO A 318 1.79 -0.66 15.33
N LEU A 319 1.29 0.23 14.46
CA LEU A 319 1.73 1.63 14.42
C LEU A 319 1.30 2.42 15.65
N LEU A 320 0.01 2.36 16.00
CA LEU A 320 -0.53 3.11 17.13
C LEU A 320 -0.15 2.46 18.47
N ALA A 321 -0.20 1.13 18.57
CA ALA A 321 0.23 0.43 19.78
C ALA A 321 1.73 0.60 20.04
N GLY A 322 2.55 0.49 18.99
CA GLY A 322 4.00 0.70 19.08
C GLY A 322 4.36 2.13 19.50
N ALA A 323 3.73 3.14 18.91
CA ALA A 323 3.96 4.54 19.30
C ALA A 323 3.60 4.79 20.76
N ALA A 324 2.48 4.23 21.24
CA ALA A 324 2.08 4.37 22.64
C ALA A 324 3.01 3.63 23.61
N ILE A 325 3.46 2.42 23.27
CA ILE A 325 4.44 1.69 24.09
C ILE A 325 5.77 2.45 24.14
N ALA A 326 6.24 2.94 22.99
CA ALA A 326 7.45 3.76 22.90
C ALA A 326 7.32 5.05 23.71
N ALA A 327 6.15 5.70 23.70
CA ALA A 327 5.86 6.89 24.51
C ALA A 327 6.03 6.63 26.01
N ARG A 328 5.59 5.46 26.47
CA ARG A 328 5.70 5.10 27.88
C ARG A 328 7.12 4.79 28.30
N ARG A 329 7.89 4.19 27.39
CA ARG A 329 9.27 3.77 27.65
C ARG A 329 10.26 4.93 27.56
N PHE A 330 10.10 5.79 26.54
CA PHE A 330 11.06 6.83 26.16
C PHE A 330 10.44 8.24 26.11
N GLY A 331 9.24 8.43 26.67
CA GLY A 331 8.56 9.72 26.68
C GLY A 331 8.13 10.21 25.28
N ALA A 332 7.97 11.52 25.14
CA ALA A 332 7.58 12.15 23.88
C ALA A 332 8.54 11.82 22.71
N ILE A 333 9.82 11.59 23.00
CA ILE A 333 10.84 11.24 21.99
C ILE A 333 10.53 9.86 21.39
N GLY A 334 10.20 8.87 22.21
CA GLY A 334 9.82 7.54 21.73
C GLY A 334 8.56 7.58 20.86
N PHE A 335 7.56 8.35 21.30
CA PHE A 335 6.34 8.55 20.51
C PHE A 335 6.66 9.18 19.15
N ALA A 336 7.44 10.27 19.15
CA ALA A 336 7.80 11.00 17.94
C ALA A 336 8.63 10.14 16.97
N ALA A 337 9.63 9.43 17.47
CA ALA A 337 10.47 8.55 16.64
C ALA A 337 9.65 7.46 15.94
N PHE A 338 8.76 6.80 16.69
CA PHE A 338 7.90 5.75 16.14
C PHE A 338 6.85 6.32 15.18
N GLY A 339 6.26 7.47 15.51
CA GLY A 339 5.30 8.17 14.65
C GLY A 339 5.92 8.61 13.32
N VAL A 340 7.12 9.18 13.35
CA VAL A 340 7.87 9.57 12.14
C VAL A 340 8.19 8.35 11.28
N LEU A 341 8.61 7.23 11.89
CA LEU A 341 8.83 5.97 11.17
C LEU A 341 7.56 5.51 10.44
N GLY A 342 6.41 5.54 11.11
CA GLY A 342 5.12 5.19 10.52
C GLY A 342 4.71 6.10 9.37
N LEU A 343 4.81 7.42 9.57
CA LEU A 343 4.50 8.40 8.53
C LEU A 343 5.43 8.23 7.31
N PHE A 344 6.71 7.95 7.56
CA PHE A 344 7.68 7.70 6.51
C PHE A 344 7.36 6.43 5.70
N LEU A 345 6.96 5.34 6.36
CA LEU A 345 6.46 4.11 5.70
C LEU A 345 5.27 4.44 4.78
N MET A 346 4.32 5.27 5.22
CA MET A 346 3.14 5.63 4.44
C MET A 346 3.44 6.59 3.27
N THR A 347 4.45 7.45 3.39
CA THR A 347 4.65 8.56 2.45
C THR A 347 5.78 8.39 1.45
N ASP A 348 6.78 7.54 1.74
CA ASP A 348 7.95 7.45 0.87
C ASP A 348 7.65 6.72 -0.45
N ASN A 349 8.03 7.33 -1.58
CA ASN A 349 7.81 6.79 -2.91
C ASN A 349 8.45 5.42 -3.12
N ARG A 350 9.46 5.02 -2.35
CA ARG A 350 10.08 3.69 -2.45
C ARG A 350 9.20 2.59 -1.90
N PHE A 351 8.31 2.90 -0.96
CA PHE A 351 7.40 1.93 -0.34
C PHE A 351 6.02 1.91 -0.99
N GLY A 352 5.80 2.75 -1.99
CA GLY A 352 4.55 2.84 -2.72
C GLY A 352 3.56 3.71 -1.95
N SER A 353 3.86 5.01 -1.94
CA SER A 353 3.22 6.03 -1.10
C SER A 353 1.69 5.94 -1.11
N ASP A 354 1.12 5.99 0.08
CA ASP A 354 -0.32 6.12 0.30
C ASP A 354 -0.64 7.48 0.95
N GLY A 355 -1.13 8.41 0.13
CA GLY A 355 -1.46 9.74 0.60
C GLY A 355 -2.62 9.75 1.59
N GLY A 356 -3.64 8.93 1.36
CA GLY A 356 -4.77 8.82 2.29
C GLY A 356 -4.33 8.18 3.59
N GLY A 357 -3.53 7.11 3.51
CA GLY A 357 -2.95 6.48 4.70
C GLY A 357 -2.03 7.36 5.54
N ALA A 358 -1.26 8.25 4.91
CA ALA A 358 -0.48 9.25 5.62
C ALA A 358 -1.37 10.23 6.41
N ILE A 359 -2.52 10.65 5.84
CA ILE A 359 -3.49 11.52 6.50
C ILE A 359 -4.15 10.78 7.66
N VAL A 360 -4.64 9.56 7.43
CA VAL A 360 -5.29 8.70 8.45
C VAL A 360 -4.35 8.50 9.64
N LEU A 361 -3.13 8.04 9.39
CA LEU A 361 -2.13 7.80 10.43
C LEU A 361 -1.72 9.10 11.13
N GLY A 362 -1.55 10.20 10.40
CA GLY A 362 -1.19 11.50 10.96
C GLY A 362 -2.25 12.02 11.94
N VAL A 363 -3.53 11.95 11.56
CA VAL A 363 -4.64 12.35 12.45
C VAL A 363 -4.74 11.40 13.65
N ALA A 364 -4.62 10.10 13.43
CA ALA A 364 -4.66 9.10 14.50
C ALA A 364 -3.52 9.29 15.52
N LEU A 365 -2.29 9.52 15.06
CA LEU A 365 -1.13 9.81 15.90
C LEU A 365 -1.30 11.15 16.65
N ALA A 366 -1.81 12.19 15.98
CA ALA A 366 -2.06 13.47 16.65
C ALA A 366 -3.09 13.33 17.78
N PHE A 367 -4.19 12.62 17.52
CA PHE A 367 -5.23 12.36 18.51
C PHE A 367 -4.69 11.51 19.66
N LEU A 368 -4.11 10.35 19.37
CA LEU A 368 -3.55 9.44 20.39
C LEU A 368 -2.43 10.10 21.19
N GLY A 369 -1.52 10.81 20.52
CA GLY A 369 -0.42 11.54 21.15
C GLY A 369 -0.93 12.61 22.11
N ALA A 370 -1.99 13.34 21.74
CA ALA A 370 -2.58 14.34 22.64
C ALA A 370 -3.13 13.72 23.93
N ARG A 371 -3.68 12.50 23.85
CA ARG A 371 -4.20 11.73 24.98
C ARG A 371 -3.07 11.13 25.82
N VAL A 372 -2.12 10.44 25.18
CA VAL A 372 -0.99 9.76 25.83
C VAL A 372 -0.05 10.76 26.51
N LEU A 373 0.24 11.88 25.86
CA LEU A 373 1.13 12.93 26.38
C LEU A 373 0.40 13.98 27.24
N ARG A 374 -0.94 13.91 27.34
CA ARG A 374 -1.79 14.79 28.16
C ARG A 374 -1.66 16.28 27.81
N VAL A 375 -1.58 16.62 26.53
CA VAL A 375 -1.30 17.99 26.04
C VAL A 375 -2.54 18.79 25.57
N GLY A 376 -3.75 18.24 25.74
CA GLY A 376 -5.02 18.91 25.42
C GLY A 376 -5.19 19.26 23.94
N LEU A 377 -6.19 20.11 23.61
CA LEU A 377 -6.52 20.50 22.24
C LEU A 377 -5.37 21.23 21.53
N ARG A 378 -4.66 22.11 22.24
CA ARG A 378 -3.50 22.82 21.68
C ARG A 378 -2.39 21.85 21.30
N GLY A 379 -2.14 20.84 22.13
CA GLY A 379 -1.17 19.80 21.83
C GLY A 379 -1.59 18.93 20.64
N PHE A 380 -2.89 18.60 20.52
CA PHE A 380 -3.42 17.93 19.33
C PHE A 380 -3.12 18.72 18.05
N LEU A 381 -3.43 20.02 18.03
CA LEU A 381 -3.16 20.87 16.86
C LEU A 381 -1.66 20.95 16.52
N ILE A 382 -0.80 21.02 17.53
CA ILE A 382 0.66 21.01 17.34
C ILE A 382 1.11 19.67 16.74
N LEU A 383 0.65 18.54 17.29
CA LEU A 383 1.02 17.21 16.80
C LEU A 383 0.51 16.98 15.37
N LEU A 384 -0.68 17.47 15.04
CA LEU A 384 -1.24 17.42 13.70
C LEU A 384 -0.39 18.25 12.72
N GLY A 385 -0.01 19.46 13.10
CA GLY A 385 0.90 20.31 12.31
C GLY A 385 2.28 19.68 12.09
N LEU A 386 2.83 19.03 13.13
CA LEU A 386 4.09 18.29 13.02
C LEU A 386 3.97 17.07 12.10
N ALA A 387 2.88 16.29 12.20
CA ALA A 387 2.62 15.18 11.29
C ALA A 387 2.52 15.66 9.83
N ALA A 388 1.77 16.73 9.60
CA ALA A 388 1.66 17.36 8.27
C ALA A 388 3.02 17.84 7.75
N ALA A 389 3.84 18.47 8.59
CA ALA A 389 5.19 18.91 8.21
C ALA A 389 6.10 17.74 7.83
N VAL A 390 6.03 16.61 8.55
CA VAL A 390 6.77 15.38 8.20
C VAL A 390 6.31 14.85 6.84
N VAL A 391 4.99 14.71 6.64
CA VAL A 391 4.41 14.25 5.37
C VAL A 391 4.86 15.15 4.21
N LEU A 392 4.72 16.46 4.35
CA LEU A 392 5.12 17.43 3.32
C LEU A 392 6.62 17.39 3.04
N LYS A 393 7.46 17.23 4.06
CA LYS A 393 8.90 17.09 3.88
C LYS A 393 9.26 15.83 3.08
N VAL A 394 8.63 14.70 3.38
CA VAL A 394 8.87 13.44 2.64
C VAL A 394 8.34 13.56 1.21
N VAL A 395 7.15 14.11 1.01
CA VAL A 395 6.57 14.34 -0.33
C VAL A 395 7.47 15.27 -1.14
N SER A 396 7.92 16.38 -0.58
CA SER A 396 8.82 17.34 -1.24
C SER A 396 10.13 16.69 -1.67
N ALA A 397 10.76 15.90 -0.79
CA ALA A 397 11.97 15.14 -1.13
C ALA A 397 11.72 14.09 -2.23
N ASN A 398 10.48 13.65 -2.38
CA ASN A 398 10.09 12.62 -3.33
C ASN A 398 9.58 13.15 -4.68
N LEU A 399 9.38 14.46 -4.85
CA LEU A 399 8.85 15.02 -6.10
C LEU A 399 9.71 14.65 -7.32
N ASP A 400 11.03 14.60 -7.15
CA ASP A 400 11.98 14.27 -8.21
C ASP A 400 12.26 12.76 -8.35
N THR A 401 11.74 11.95 -7.43
CA THR A 401 11.97 10.50 -7.41
C THR A 401 10.88 9.77 -8.19
N ALA A 402 11.27 8.78 -9.02
CA ALA A 402 10.31 7.92 -9.71
C ALA A 402 9.56 7.02 -8.71
N GLY A 403 8.23 7.06 -8.75
CA GLY A 403 7.34 6.39 -7.79
C GLY A 403 5.86 6.65 -8.13
N PRO A 404 4.90 6.11 -7.35
CA PRO A 404 3.48 6.26 -7.63
C PRO A 404 3.06 7.73 -7.72
N ASP A 405 2.15 8.05 -8.64
CA ASP A 405 1.82 9.44 -8.97
C ASP A 405 0.82 10.10 -8.02
N HIS A 406 0.33 9.42 -6.97
CA HIS A 406 -0.76 9.95 -6.14
C HIS A 406 -0.40 11.27 -5.44
N LEU A 407 0.72 11.31 -4.73
CA LEU A 407 1.17 12.55 -4.06
C LEU A 407 1.86 13.50 -5.04
N ARG A 408 2.59 12.98 -6.03
CA ARG A 408 3.25 13.84 -7.03
C ARG A 408 2.25 14.60 -7.90
N SER A 409 1.16 13.98 -8.33
CA SER A 409 0.12 14.66 -9.13
C SER A 409 -0.70 15.66 -8.31
N ALA A 410 -0.98 15.33 -7.03
CA ALA A 410 -1.69 16.21 -6.11
C ALA A 410 -0.90 17.49 -5.82
N PHE A 411 0.42 17.38 -5.60
CA PHE A 411 1.28 18.52 -5.24
C PHE A 411 2.02 19.15 -6.42
N GLY A 412 2.21 18.42 -7.52
CA GLY A 412 2.99 18.87 -8.68
C GLY A 412 2.37 20.03 -9.46
N ASN A 413 1.06 20.24 -9.33
CA ASN A 413 0.33 21.37 -9.93
C ASN A 413 -0.17 22.38 -8.87
N GLY A 414 0.39 22.35 -7.65
CA GLY A 414 -0.03 23.20 -6.55
C GLY A 414 -1.52 23.03 -6.19
N MET A 415 -2.21 24.14 -5.91
CA MET A 415 -3.63 24.13 -5.48
C MET A 415 -4.57 23.48 -6.51
N SER A 416 -4.28 23.59 -7.80
CA SER A 416 -5.11 22.97 -8.84
C SER A 416 -5.08 21.44 -8.78
N GLY A 417 -3.92 20.86 -8.43
CA GLY A 417 -3.78 19.42 -8.22
C GLY A 417 -4.58 18.94 -7.00
N LEU A 418 -4.50 19.67 -5.88
CA LEU A 418 -5.29 19.38 -4.68
C LEU A 418 -6.80 19.52 -4.94
N TRP A 419 -7.20 20.54 -5.68
CA TRP A 419 -8.60 20.72 -6.07
C TRP A 419 -9.09 19.57 -6.96
N ALA A 420 -8.29 19.13 -7.93
CA ALA A 420 -8.62 17.98 -8.76
C ALA A 420 -8.77 16.68 -7.93
N VAL A 421 -7.92 16.47 -6.92
CA VAL A 421 -8.07 15.33 -5.98
C VAL A 421 -9.39 15.43 -5.22
N ALA A 422 -9.74 16.62 -4.72
CA ALA A 422 -11.00 16.84 -4.00
C ALA A 422 -12.23 16.64 -4.90
N GLN A 423 -12.20 17.18 -6.12
CA GLN A 423 -13.28 17.07 -7.10
C GLN A 423 -13.51 15.62 -7.54
N ASN A 424 -12.42 14.88 -7.81
CA ASN A 424 -12.49 13.49 -8.24
C ASN A 424 -12.79 12.53 -7.09
N ARG A 425 -12.82 13.00 -5.84
CA ARG A 425 -13.06 12.17 -4.66
C ARG A 425 -14.41 11.48 -4.70
N TRP A 426 -15.45 12.21 -5.11
CA TRP A 426 -16.81 11.69 -5.19
C TRP A 426 -16.95 10.49 -6.13
N PRO A 427 -16.63 10.60 -7.43
CA PRO A 427 -16.75 9.48 -8.35
C PRO A 427 -15.81 8.32 -8.02
N LEU A 428 -14.63 8.59 -7.45
CA LEU A 428 -13.65 7.55 -7.12
C LEU A 428 -13.99 6.75 -5.85
N SER A 429 -14.69 7.34 -4.88
CA SER A 429 -14.79 6.75 -3.53
C SER A 429 -16.21 6.48 -3.10
N TYR A 430 -17.09 7.48 -3.22
CA TYR A 430 -18.45 7.39 -2.71
C TYR A 430 -19.36 6.67 -3.71
N LEU A 431 -19.20 6.93 -5.02
CA LEU A 431 -19.97 6.22 -6.04
C LEU A 431 -19.76 4.69 -6.00
N PRO A 432 -18.52 4.15 -5.96
CA PRO A 432 -18.33 2.71 -5.80
C PRO A 432 -18.90 2.17 -4.48
N ALA A 433 -18.80 2.91 -3.38
CA ALA A 433 -19.39 2.49 -2.11
C ALA A 433 -20.92 2.39 -2.19
N LEU A 434 -21.57 3.35 -2.86
CA LEU A 434 -23.01 3.35 -3.10
C LEU A 434 -23.43 2.23 -4.06
N GLN A 435 -22.65 1.96 -5.11
CA GLN A 435 -22.93 0.86 -6.05
C GLN A 435 -22.82 -0.50 -5.38
N ASN A 436 -21.92 -0.64 -4.41
CA ASN A 436 -21.71 -1.87 -3.63
C ASN A 436 -22.38 -1.81 -2.25
N TRP A 437 -23.45 -1.04 -2.09
CA TRP A 437 -24.09 -0.81 -0.79
C TRP A 437 -24.55 -2.10 -0.10
N THR A 438 -24.92 -3.13 -0.87
CA THR A 438 -25.34 -4.44 -0.35
C THR A 438 -24.24 -5.15 0.45
N VAL A 439 -22.97 -4.82 0.21
CA VAL A 439 -21.83 -5.31 0.99
C VAL A 439 -21.33 -4.25 1.97
N VAL A 440 -21.26 -2.98 1.54
CA VAL A 440 -20.77 -1.88 2.39
C VAL A 440 -21.65 -1.64 3.61
N LEU A 441 -22.97 -1.65 3.47
CA LEU A 441 -23.89 -1.36 4.57
C LEU A 441 -23.82 -2.41 5.69
N PRO A 442 -23.87 -3.73 5.43
CA PRO A 442 -23.64 -4.74 6.46
C PRO A 442 -22.29 -4.59 7.17
N LEU A 443 -21.21 -4.29 6.44
CA LEU A 443 -19.89 -4.06 7.03
C LEU A 443 -19.85 -2.80 7.90
N ALA A 444 -20.54 -1.73 7.49
CA ALA A 444 -20.66 -0.50 8.27
C ALA A 444 -21.44 -0.75 9.57
N LEU A 445 -22.55 -1.49 9.51
CA LEU A 445 -23.31 -1.89 10.69
C LEU A 445 -22.47 -2.78 11.61
N TRP A 446 -21.74 -3.75 11.06
CA TRP A 446 -20.84 -4.60 11.82
C TRP A 446 -19.74 -3.79 12.52
N PHE A 447 -19.16 -2.80 11.83
CA PHE A 447 -18.20 -1.89 12.43
C PHE A 447 -18.82 -1.06 13.56
N VAL A 448 -19.99 -0.44 13.34
CA VAL A 448 -20.68 0.38 14.36
C VAL A 448 -21.01 -0.44 15.61
N VAL A 449 -21.56 -1.64 15.45
CA VAL A 449 -21.86 -2.55 16.57
C VAL A 449 -20.58 -2.94 17.29
N SER A 450 -19.55 -3.37 16.56
CA SER A 450 -18.27 -3.76 17.16
C SER A 450 -17.64 -2.58 17.91
N PHE A 451 -17.70 -1.37 17.34
CA PHE A 451 -17.18 -0.14 17.93
C PHE A 451 -17.92 0.24 19.21
N ALA A 452 -19.26 0.18 19.21
CA ALA A 452 -20.07 0.44 20.39
C ALA A 452 -19.78 -0.57 21.52
N VAL A 453 -19.70 -1.86 21.19
CA VAL A 453 -19.29 -2.91 22.13
C VAL A 453 -17.89 -2.64 22.65
N ALA A 454 -16.95 -2.28 21.78
CA ALA A 454 -15.58 -2.00 22.18
C ALA A 454 -15.47 -0.79 23.10
N LEU A 455 -16.22 0.29 22.85
CA LEU A 455 -16.32 1.43 23.76
C LEU A 455 -16.91 1.04 25.11
N TYR A 456 -17.94 0.18 25.11
CA TYR A 456 -18.55 -0.34 26.32
C TYR A 456 -17.59 -1.21 27.15
N VAL A 457 -16.77 -2.04 26.50
CA VAL A 457 -15.77 -2.90 27.16
C VAL A 457 -14.56 -2.07 27.63
N ALA A 458 -14.15 -1.07 26.84
CA ALA A 458 -12.99 -0.22 27.09
C ALA A 458 -13.24 0.88 28.14
N ARG A 459 -14.01 0.59 29.21
CA ARG A 459 -14.28 1.57 30.30
C ARG A 459 -13.02 2.09 30.98
N ARG A 460 -11.90 1.36 30.88
CA ARG A 460 -10.58 1.83 31.35
C ARG A 460 -10.05 2.91 30.40
N ARG A 461 -9.75 4.10 30.95
CA ARG A 461 -9.28 5.28 30.20
C ARG A 461 -8.23 4.99 29.10
N PRO A 462 -7.11 4.27 29.35
CA PRO A 462 -6.09 4.08 28.31
C PRO A 462 -6.60 3.24 27.13
N THR A 463 -7.42 2.22 27.36
CA THR A 463 -8.01 1.38 26.31
C THR A 463 -9.06 2.16 25.51
N ARG A 464 -9.85 3.00 26.19
CA ARG A 464 -10.84 3.87 25.53
C ARG A 464 -10.20 4.80 24.52
N ASP A 465 -9.05 5.37 24.85
CA ASP A 465 -8.34 6.30 23.97
C ASP A 465 -7.93 5.61 22.65
N PHE A 466 -7.52 4.33 22.66
CA PHE A 466 -7.25 3.56 21.43
C PHE A 466 -8.50 3.32 20.59
N VAL A 467 -9.60 2.91 21.24
CA VAL A 467 -10.86 2.66 20.53
C VAL A 467 -11.33 3.95 19.85
N VAL A 468 -11.35 5.08 20.56
CA VAL A 468 -11.73 6.38 19.97
C VAL A 468 -10.77 6.81 18.87
N THR A 469 -9.45 6.61 19.06
CA THR A 469 -8.44 6.90 18.02
C THR A 469 -8.76 6.13 16.73
N LEU A 470 -9.08 4.85 16.84
CA LEU A 470 -9.43 4.03 15.68
C LEU A 470 -10.74 4.49 15.03
N GLY A 471 -11.73 4.91 15.82
CA GLY A 471 -12.96 5.52 15.30
C GLY A 471 -12.66 6.77 14.47
N VAL A 472 -11.82 7.67 14.99
CA VAL A 472 -11.37 8.88 14.26
C VAL A 472 -10.61 8.48 12.99
N ALA A 473 -9.67 7.53 13.08
CA ALA A 473 -8.91 7.05 11.94
C ALA A 473 -9.82 6.46 10.85
N THR A 474 -10.83 5.68 11.24
CA THR A 474 -11.78 5.05 10.30
C THR A 474 -12.64 6.10 9.61
N ILE A 475 -13.15 7.10 10.34
CA ILE A 475 -13.92 8.21 9.75
C ILE A 475 -13.06 8.96 8.74
N VAL A 476 -11.81 9.30 9.11
CA VAL A 476 -10.89 9.98 8.21
C VAL A 476 -10.57 9.11 7.00
N SER A 477 -10.36 7.80 7.17
CA SER A 477 -10.12 6.86 6.08
C SER A 477 -11.26 6.87 5.08
N LEU A 478 -12.50 6.73 5.54
CA LEU A 478 -13.67 6.76 4.65
C LEU A 478 -13.81 8.08 3.88
N LEU A 479 -13.30 9.18 4.43
CA LEU A 479 -13.26 10.48 3.76
C LEU A 479 -12.15 10.59 2.71
N VAL A 480 -10.98 9.97 2.93
CA VAL A 480 -9.77 10.17 2.09
C VAL A 480 -9.35 8.97 1.24
N ASN A 481 -9.88 7.78 1.50
CA ASN A 481 -9.58 6.52 0.81
C ASN A 481 -10.78 5.93 0.04
N ASP A 482 -10.51 5.28 -1.09
CA ASP A 482 -11.51 4.89 -2.09
C ASP A 482 -12.11 3.48 -1.91
N SER A 483 -11.90 2.83 -0.75
CA SER A 483 -12.25 1.42 -0.58
C SER A 483 -12.95 1.10 0.75
N ALA A 484 -14.14 1.66 0.94
CA ALA A 484 -14.93 1.53 2.17
C ALA A 484 -15.06 0.10 2.71
N MET A 485 -15.29 -0.91 1.86
CA MET A 485 -15.42 -2.31 2.30
C MET A 485 -14.17 -2.83 3.02
N TYR A 486 -12.99 -2.50 2.48
CA TYR A 486 -11.71 -2.93 3.01
C TYR A 486 -11.35 -2.16 4.29
N GLU A 487 -11.62 -0.86 4.32
CA GLU A 487 -11.35 0.00 5.48
C GLU A 487 -12.22 -0.39 6.68
N LEU A 488 -13.52 -0.62 6.45
CA LEU A 488 -14.44 -1.06 7.50
C LEU A 488 -14.02 -2.41 8.08
N THR A 489 -13.75 -3.40 7.23
CA THR A 489 -13.37 -4.75 7.69
C THR A 489 -11.98 -4.76 8.37
N GLY A 490 -11.04 -4.00 7.83
CA GLY A 490 -9.72 -3.80 8.44
C GLY A 490 -9.83 -3.12 9.80
N ALA A 491 -10.69 -2.10 9.93
CA ALA A 491 -10.92 -1.40 11.18
C ALA A 491 -11.51 -2.33 12.25
N ILE A 492 -12.39 -3.26 11.89
CA ILE A 492 -12.92 -4.28 12.81
C ILE A 492 -11.78 -5.20 13.31
N SER A 493 -10.86 -5.60 12.43
CA SER A 493 -9.68 -6.38 12.80
C SER A 493 -8.80 -5.65 13.82
N VAL A 494 -8.49 -4.39 13.56
CA VAL A 494 -7.69 -3.53 14.46
C VAL A 494 -8.43 -3.25 15.76
N LEU A 495 -9.76 -3.14 15.71
CA LEU A 495 -10.58 -2.94 16.89
C LEU A 495 -10.51 -4.15 17.83
N GLY A 496 -10.55 -5.37 17.28
CA GLY A 496 -10.29 -6.61 18.03
C GLY A 496 -8.93 -6.59 18.73
N ALA A 497 -7.89 -6.08 18.06
CA ALA A 497 -6.57 -5.91 18.67
C ALA A 497 -6.55 -4.89 19.83
N PHE A 498 -7.39 -3.84 19.79
CA PHE A 498 -7.36 -2.74 20.75
C PHE A 498 -8.36 -2.81 21.89
N VAL A 499 -9.50 -3.49 21.73
CA VAL A 499 -10.64 -3.43 22.68
C VAL A 499 -10.29 -3.76 24.12
N ARG A 500 -9.25 -4.55 24.34
CA ARG A 500 -8.72 -4.91 25.67
C ARG A 500 -7.23 -4.66 25.83
N PHE A 501 -6.64 -3.91 24.90
CA PHE A 501 -5.24 -3.52 25.01
C PHE A 501 -5.08 -2.43 26.08
N ALA A 502 -4.22 -2.71 27.05
CA ALA A 502 -3.75 -1.74 28.02
C ALA A 502 -2.26 -1.98 28.21
N PRO A 503 -1.37 -1.05 27.84
CA PRO A 503 0.04 -1.24 28.06
C PRO A 503 0.34 -1.31 29.58
N ALA A 504 1.40 -2.02 29.97
CA ALA A 504 1.77 -2.26 31.37
C ALA A 504 2.18 -0.97 32.08
N PRO A 505 1.86 -0.75 33.38
CA PRO A 505 2.19 0.46 34.16
C PRO A 505 3.61 0.98 33.89
N ALA A 506 3.76 2.29 33.72
CA ALA A 506 5.03 2.86 33.32
C ALA A 506 6.05 2.69 34.45
N VAL A 507 7.09 1.90 34.22
CA VAL A 507 8.29 1.91 35.05
C VAL A 507 9.28 2.84 34.35
N PRO A 508 9.50 4.07 34.86
CA PRO A 508 10.40 5.01 34.19
C PRO A 508 11.78 4.39 34.01
N PHE A 509 12.33 4.54 32.81
CA PHE A 509 13.68 4.08 32.48
C PHE A 509 14.68 4.82 33.37
N ARG A 510 15.19 4.15 34.42
CA ARG A 510 16.32 4.65 35.20
C ARG A 510 17.60 4.18 34.51
N LEU A 511 18.44 5.13 34.07
CA LEU A 511 19.76 4.87 33.44
C LEU A 511 20.62 3.85 34.22
N ARG A 512 20.43 3.74 35.55
CA ARG A 512 21.10 2.76 36.42
C ARG A 512 20.87 1.28 36.05
N SER A 513 19.86 0.95 35.23
CA SER A 513 19.58 -0.43 34.82
C SER A 513 20.52 -0.99 33.74
N LEU A 514 21.24 -0.13 33.01
CA LEU A 514 22.29 -0.56 32.07
C LEU A 514 23.60 -0.96 32.77
N VAL A 515 23.85 -0.44 33.97
CA VAL A 515 25.09 -0.72 34.73
C VAL A 515 25.07 -2.10 35.40
N ARG A 516 23.89 -2.68 35.63
CA ARG A 516 23.77 -4.03 36.23
C ARG A 516 23.98 -5.20 35.26
N PHE A 517 24.23 -4.95 33.98
CA PHE A 517 24.49 -6.00 32.99
C PHE A 517 25.99 -6.31 32.77
N ARG A 518 26.90 -5.65 33.50
CA ARG A 518 28.33 -5.95 33.48
C ARG A 518 28.93 -5.84 34.87
N THR A 519 28.84 -6.92 35.63
CA THR A 519 29.87 -7.32 36.60
C THR A 519 29.56 -8.77 36.94
N PRO A 520 30.28 -9.76 36.36
CA PRO A 520 30.31 -11.07 36.98
C PRO A 520 30.79 -10.87 38.43
N ALA A 521 30.13 -11.53 39.37
CA ALA A 521 30.55 -11.51 40.76
C ALA A 521 32.03 -11.93 40.85
N PRO A 522 32.86 -11.28 41.68
CA PRO A 522 34.20 -11.77 41.94
C PRO A 522 34.07 -13.20 42.48
N VAL A 523 34.80 -14.12 41.86
CA VAL A 523 34.98 -15.48 42.34
C VAL A 523 35.74 -15.36 43.66
N GLU A 524 35.10 -15.76 44.76
CA GLU A 524 35.81 -16.05 46.01
C GLU A 524 36.76 -17.21 45.72
N VAL A 525 38.06 -16.89 45.71
CA VAL A 525 39.12 -17.89 45.82
C VAL A 525 39.11 -18.33 47.28
N LEU A 526 38.66 -19.57 47.51
CA LEU A 526 38.91 -20.27 48.75
C LEU A 526 40.39 -20.69 48.71
N ASP A 527 41.19 -20.10 49.59
CA ASP A 527 42.51 -20.62 49.93
C ASP A 527 42.32 -21.89 50.78
N ASP A 528 42.72 -23.03 50.23
CA ASP A 528 43.15 -24.25 50.93
C ASP A 528 44.44 -24.76 50.29
#